data_AF-A0A7S1JJP6-F1
#
_entry.id   AF-A0A7S1JJP6-F1
#
_cell.length_a   1.000
_cell.length_b   1.000
_cell.length_c   1.000
_cell.angle_alpha   90.00
_cell.angle_beta   90.00
_cell.angle_gamma   90.00
#
_symmetry.space_group_name_H-M   'P 1'
#
loop_
_entity.id
_entity.type
_entity.pdbx_description
1 polymer ?
#
loop_
_entity_poly.entity_id
_entity_poly.type
_entity_poly.pdbx_seq_one_letter_code
_entity_poly.pdbx_strand_id
1 'polypeptide(L)'
;VAVIDDDRPSESLLGPEVMERRLPPRYFGEGICAVGDRLVQLTWKEQQAIVWDKELRPLHKISFETTTGEGWGITTDSRHLIVSDGSSQLDFWDSSLVHGNDQGRPARVVKSINVRDKDSKPITMINELEWFRGSLLANVWYTKWILQIDPSTGRVLSFWDFSCLPLAPHRRRTDGSFNGIATVDERRGEVLVTGKNWGKMYHVRLHLP
;
A
#
# COMPACT_ATOMS: atom_id res chain seq x y z
N VAL A 1 13.06 16.14 0.17
CA VAL A 1 13.87 15.56 1.28
C VAL A 1 12.91 15.02 2.33
N ALA A 2 13.13 13.80 2.86
CA ALA A 2 12.32 13.29 3.97
C ALA A 2 13.03 13.67 5.26
N VAL A 3 12.29 14.24 6.22
CA VAL A 3 12.79 14.51 7.57
C VAL A 3 12.11 13.53 8.51
N ILE A 4 12.90 12.86 9.34
CA ILE A 4 12.40 11.99 10.39
C ILE A 4 12.09 12.89 11.57
N ASP A 5 10.81 13.01 11.93
CA ASP A 5 10.36 13.96 12.96
C ASP A 5 10.60 13.43 14.38
N ASP A 6 10.89 12.14 14.54
CA ASP A 6 11.26 11.54 15.83
C ASP A 6 12.35 10.47 15.69
N ASP A 7 13.54 10.72 16.24
CA ASP A 7 14.60 9.70 16.43
C ASP A 7 14.26 8.72 17.57
N ARG A 8 13.15 8.95 18.31
CA ARG A 8 12.70 8.01 19.33
C ARG A 8 11.93 6.86 18.69
N PRO A 9 12.19 5.60 19.12
CA PRO A 9 11.41 4.47 18.67
C PRO A 9 9.91 4.68 18.95
N SER A 10 9.10 4.53 17.92
CA SER A 10 7.64 4.64 17.92
C SER A 10 6.90 3.56 18.71
N GLU A 11 7.54 2.88 19.68
CA GLU A 11 6.82 1.98 20.60
C GLU A 11 5.59 2.69 21.23
N SER A 12 5.61 4.02 21.34
CA SER A 12 4.47 4.82 21.80
C SER A 12 3.39 5.13 20.76
N LEU A 13 3.64 5.01 19.45
CA LEU A 13 2.67 5.34 18.39
C LEU A 13 1.81 4.15 17.97
N LEU A 14 2.33 2.92 18.08
CA LEU A 14 1.62 1.71 17.68
C LEU A 14 0.41 1.40 18.57
N GLY A 15 0.45 1.82 19.83
CA GLY A 15 -0.48 1.32 20.84
C GLY A 15 -0.43 -0.21 20.95
N PRO A 16 -1.18 -0.82 21.87
CA PRO A 16 -1.42 -2.26 21.81
C PRO A 16 -2.28 -2.57 20.59
N GLU A 17 -2.09 -3.75 20.00
CA GLU A 17 -3.07 -4.31 19.08
C GLU A 17 -4.44 -4.37 19.78
N VAL A 18 -5.45 -3.75 19.17
CA VAL A 18 -6.79 -3.66 19.75
C VAL A 18 -7.76 -4.69 19.20
N MET A 19 -7.47 -5.24 18.02
CA MET A 19 -8.31 -6.23 17.35
C MET A 19 -7.51 -6.97 16.26
N GLU A 20 -7.68 -8.29 16.19
CA GLU A 20 -7.11 -9.12 15.13
C GLU A 20 -8.18 -10.06 14.56
N ARG A 21 -8.09 -10.30 13.25
CA ARG A 21 -8.80 -11.39 12.58
C ARG A 21 -7.83 -12.24 11.79
N ARG A 22 -7.63 -13.48 12.25
CA ARG A 22 -6.82 -14.44 11.51
C ARG A 22 -7.53 -14.89 10.22
N LEU A 23 -6.83 -14.78 9.10
CA LEU A 23 -7.31 -15.29 7.82
C LEU A 23 -7.34 -16.84 7.81
N PRO A 24 -8.29 -17.45 7.08
CA PRO A 24 -8.23 -18.88 6.78
C PRO A 24 -6.87 -19.27 6.17
N PRO A 25 -6.28 -20.43 6.51
CA PRO A 25 -4.91 -20.80 6.11
C PRO A 25 -4.64 -20.85 4.60
N ARG A 26 -5.69 -20.89 3.78
CA ARG A 26 -5.59 -20.87 2.32
C ARG A 26 -5.29 -19.48 1.75
N TYR A 27 -5.42 -18.42 2.55
CA TYR A 27 -5.21 -17.05 2.11
C TYR A 27 -3.92 -16.50 2.71
N PHE A 28 -3.13 -15.84 1.87
CA PHE A 28 -2.03 -15.01 2.32
C PHE A 28 -2.43 -13.54 2.13
N GLY A 29 -2.64 -12.82 3.24
CA GLY A 29 -3.07 -11.42 3.19
C GLY A 29 -1.93 -10.50 2.73
N GLU A 30 -2.26 -9.56 1.87
CA GLU A 30 -1.35 -8.52 1.38
C GLU A 30 -1.97 -7.14 1.68
N GLY A 31 -1.87 -6.18 0.76
CA GLY A 31 -2.30 -4.80 0.94
C GLY A 31 -3.73 -4.67 1.47
N ILE A 32 -3.94 -3.67 2.32
CA ILE A 32 -5.23 -3.32 2.89
C ILE A 32 -5.42 -1.81 2.84
N CYS A 33 -6.63 -1.35 2.52
CA CYS A 33 -6.96 0.07 2.60
C CYS A 33 -8.37 0.28 3.18
N ALA A 34 -8.61 1.49 3.69
CA ALA A 34 -9.92 1.90 4.16
C ALA A 34 -10.69 2.62 3.04
N VAL A 35 -11.96 2.26 2.89
CA VAL A 35 -12.91 2.94 2.00
C VAL A 35 -14.16 3.24 2.81
N GLY A 36 -14.26 4.47 3.34
CA GLY A 36 -15.33 4.82 4.27
C GLY A 36 -15.25 4.00 5.57
N ASP A 37 -16.31 3.26 5.92
CA ASP A 37 -16.39 2.39 7.10
C ASP A 37 -16.04 0.92 6.81
N ARG A 38 -15.46 0.64 5.63
CA ARG A 38 -15.04 -0.69 5.19
C ARG A 38 -13.54 -0.76 5.02
N LEU A 39 -12.99 -1.95 5.19
CA LEU A 39 -11.62 -2.28 4.79
C LEU A 39 -11.65 -3.22 3.59
N VAL A 40 -10.72 -3.04 2.66
CA VAL A 40 -10.53 -3.95 1.52
C VAL A 40 -9.12 -4.50 1.59
N GLN A 41 -8.99 -5.81 1.74
CA GLN A 41 -7.71 -6.51 1.87
C GLN A 41 -7.49 -7.47 0.71
N LEU A 42 -6.38 -7.31 -0.02
CA LEU A 42 -5.96 -8.23 -1.06
C LEU A 42 -5.40 -9.53 -0.47
N THR A 43 -5.47 -10.59 -1.28
CA THR A 43 -4.72 -11.82 -1.06
C THR A 43 -3.62 -11.95 -2.12
N TRP A 44 -2.50 -12.58 -1.78
CA TRP A 44 -1.33 -12.68 -2.65
C TRP A 44 -1.63 -13.39 -3.97
N LYS A 45 -1.88 -14.70 -3.94
CA LYS A 45 -2.06 -15.53 -5.16
C LYS A 45 -3.46 -16.04 -5.35
N GLU A 46 -4.31 -15.86 -4.35
CA GLU A 46 -5.65 -16.43 -4.35
C GLU A 46 -6.64 -15.60 -5.17
N GLN A 47 -6.24 -14.43 -5.67
CA GLN A 47 -7.06 -13.59 -6.56
C GLN A 47 -8.39 -13.16 -5.92
N GLN A 48 -8.38 -12.91 -4.60
CA GLN A 48 -9.53 -12.44 -3.84
C GLN A 48 -9.18 -11.17 -3.07
N ALA A 49 -10.02 -10.15 -3.14
CA ALA A 49 -10.03 -9.07 -2.16
C ALA A 49 -11.17 -9.33 -1.17
N ILE A 50 -10.88 -9.33 0.12
CA ILE A 50 -11.86 -9.53 1.18
C ILE A 50 -12.30 -8.14 1.68
N VAL A 51 -13.60 -7.91 1.71
CA VAL A 51 -14.19 -6.70 2.26
C VAL A 51 -14.63 -6.97 3.70
N TRP A 52 -14.18 -6.12 4.61
CA TRP A 52 -14.43 -6.21 6.04
C TRP A 52 -15.25 -5.00 6.53
N ASP A 53 -16.00 -5.19 7.60
CA ASP A 53 -16.46 -4.08 8.42
C ASP A 53 -15.42 -3.66 9.48
N LYS A 54 -15.75 -2.61 10.24
CA LYS A 54 -14.91 -2.08 11.31
C LYS A 54 -14.68 -3.03 12.49
N GLU A 55 -15.44 -4.12 12.59
CA GLU A 55 -15.25 -5.20 13.57
C GLU A 55 -14.50 -6.41 12.97
N LEU A 56 -13.87 -6.25 11.81
CA LEU A 56 -13.15 -7.30 11.08
C LEU A 56 -13.99 -8.55 10.79
N ARG A 57 -15.30 -8.36 10.58
CA ARG A 57 -16.17 -9.42 10.06
C ARG A 57 -16.13 -9.37 8.53
N PRO A 58 -15.89 -10.51 7.85
CA PRO A 58 -15.89 -10.55 6.40
C PRO A 58 -17.32 -10.38 5.91
N LEU A 59 -17.53 -9.48 4.95
CA LEU A 59 -18.84 -9.19 4.39
C LEU A 59 -19.02 -9.92 3.06
N HIS A 60 -18.11 -9.67 2.13
CA HIS A 60 -18.08 -10.29 0.81
C HIS A 60 -16.65 -10.32 0.26
N LYS A 61 -16.51 -10.89 -0.93
CA LYS A 61 -15.25 -10.95 -1.66
C LYS A 61 -15.42 -10.37 -3.05
N ILE A 62 -14.33 -9.84 -3.57
CA ILE A 62 -14.19 -9.38 -4.94
C ILE A 62 -13.12 -10.26 -5.58
N SER A 63 -13.50 -11.08 -6.57
CA SER A 63 -12.53 -11.82 -7.37
C SER A 63 -11.82 -10.86 -8.33
N PHE A 64 -10.53 -11.03 -8.56
CA PHE A 64 -9.79 -10.15 -9.46
C PHE A 64 -8.79 -10.92 -10.31
N GLU A 65 -8.36 -10.32 -11.41
CA GLU A 65 -7.22 -10.78 -12.20
C GLU A 65 -6.30 -9.58 -12.41
N THR A 66 -5.00 -9.82 -12.34
CA THR A 66 -3.93 -8.84 -12.54
C THR A 66 -2.94 -9.38 -13.56
N THR A 67 -1.99 -8.55 -13.99
CA THR A 67 -1.02 -8.93 -15.03
C THR A 67 -0.12 -10.08 -14.58
N THR A 68 0.24 -10.11 -13.29
CA THR A 68 1.06 -11.19 -12.72
C THR A 68 0.23 -12.34 -12.12
N GLY A 69 -1.09 -12.15 -11.99
CA GLY A 69 -1.97 -13.05 -11.24
C GLY A 69 -1.85 -12.88 -9.73
N GLU A 70 -1.07 -11.91 -9.24
CA GLU A 70 -0.88 -11.63 -7.82
C GLU A 70 -1.56 -10.30 -7.38
N GLY A 71 -1.80 -10.12 -6.09
CA GLY A 71 -2.20 -8.83 -5.48
C GLY A 71 -1.21 -8.43 -4.39
N TRP A 72 -0.64 -7.23 -4.47
CA TRP A 72 0.42 -6.75 -3.57
C TRP A 72 -0.07 -5.55 -2.73
N GLY A 73 -0.05 -4.34 -3.27
CA GLY A 73 -0.51 -3.13 -2.58
C GLY A 73 -1.91 -2.72 -3.02
N ILE A 74 -2.64 -2.06 -2.12
CA ILE A 74 -3.92 -1.41 -2.42
C ILE A 74 -4.03 -0.09 -1.68
N THR A 75 -4.52 0.95 -2.34
CA THR A 75 -4.93 2.21 -1.72
C THR A 75 -6.19 2.75 -2.41
N THR A 76 -6.66 3.93 -2.02
CA THR A 76 -7.82 4.56 -2.67
C THR A 76 -7.67 6.07 -2.81
N ASP A 77 -8.13 6.59 -3.96
CA ASP A 77 -8.34 8.03 -4.18
C ASP A 77 -9.77 8.48 -3.79
N SER A 78 -10.48 7.64 -3.01
CA SER A 78 -11.91 7.71 -2.69
C SER A 78 -12.89 7.38 -3.82
N ARG A 79 -12.45 7.33 -5.08
CA ARG A 79 -13.29 6.98 -6.25
C ARG A 79 -12.94 5.60 -6.80
N HIS A 80 -11.68 5.25 -6.74
CA HIS A 80 -11.11 4.02 -7.24
C HIS A 80 -10.33 3.33 -6.13
N LEU A 81 -10.31 2.00 -6.17
CA LEU A 81 -9.26 1.21 -5.53
C LEU A 81 -8.09 1.14 -6.51
N ILE A 82 -6.86 1.32 -6.03
CA ILE A 82 -5.66 1.34 -6.86
C ILE A 82 -4.78 0.20 -6.40
N VAL A 83 -4.46 -0.73 -7.30
CA VAL A 83 -3.86 -2.03 -6.98
C VAL A 83 -2.54 -2.21 -7.72
N SER A 84 -1.53 -2.69 -7.00
CA SER A 84 -0.27 -3.18 -7.55
C SER A 84 -0.21 -4.71 -7.48
N ASP A 85 0.59 -5.30 -8.37
CA ASP A 85 0.76 -6.76 -8.48
C ASP A 85 2.24 -7.16 -8.60
N GLY A 86 3.16 -6.26 -8.24
CA GLY A 86 4.61 -6.42 -8.41
C GLY A 86 5.13 -6.13 -9.82
N SER A 87 4.27 -5.94 -10.82
CA SER A 87 4.69 -5.41 -12.12
C SER A 87 4.87 -3.88 -12.08
N SER A 88 5.04 -3.25 -13.25
CA SER A 88 4.96 -1.78 -13.36
C SER A 88 3.53 -1.27 -13.50
N GLN A 89 2.56 -2.15 -13.73
CA GLN A 89 1.18 -1.76 -13.95
C GLN A 89 0.46 -1.53 -12.62
N LEU A 90 -0.30 -0.44 -12.56
CA LEU A 90 -1.27 -0.17 -11.50
C LEU A 90 -2.67 -0.16 -12.10
N ASP A 91 -3.56 -0.97 -11.54
CA ASP A 91 -4.95 -1.06 -11.96
C ASP A 91 -5.85 -0.25 -11.03
N PHE A 92 -6.79 0.48 -11.63
CA PHE A 92 -7.79 1.28 -10.94
C PHE A 92 -9.11 0.54 -11.06
N TRP A 93 -9.61 0.03 -9.94
CA TRP A 93 -10.92 -0.62 -9.87
C TRP A 93 -11.99 0.35 -9.42
N ASP A 94 -13.21 0.16 -9.91
CA ASP A 94 -14.37 0.88 -9.41
C ASP A 94 -14.61 0.59 -7.91
N SER A 95 -14.57 1.63 -7.06
CA SER A 95 -14.73 1.47 -5.60
C SER A 95 -16.18 1.17 -5.18
N SER A 96 -17.16 1.33 -6.09
CA SER A 96 -18.56 1.01 -5.79
C SER A 96 -18.77 -0.48 -5.46
N LEU A 97 -17.84 -1.37 -5.81
CA LEU A 97 -17.83 -2.78 -5.44
C LEU A 97 -17.70 -3.02 -3.93
N VAL A 98 -17.29 -2.01 -3.17
CA VAL A 98 -17.12 -2.08 -1.70
C VAL A 98 -18.45 -1.85 -0.96
N HIS A 99 -19.27 -0.90 -1.42
CA HIS A 99 -20.49 -0.45 -0.71
C HIS A 99 -21.79 -0.63 -1.51
N GLY A 100 -21.70 -0.86 -2.82
CA GLY A 100 -22.82 -0.80 -3.74
C GLY A 100 -23.66 -2.08 -3.80
N ASN A 101 -24.63 -2.09 -4.72
CA ASN A 101 -25.46 -3.25 -5.04
C ASN A 101 -24.70 -4.34 -5.82
N ASP A 102 -23.45 -4.04 -6.20
CA ASP A 102 -22.57 -4.90 -7.00
C ASP A 102 -21.66 -5.77 -6.12
N GLN A 103 -22.00 -5.95 -4.84
CA GLN A 103 -21.30 -6.87 -3.94
C GLN A 103 -21.20 -8.28 -4.53
N GLY A 104 -20.02 -8.88 -4.42
CA GLY A 104 -19.74 -10.21 -4.95
C GLY A 104 -19.47 -10.27 -6.45
N ARG A 105 -19.49 -9.12 -7.16
CA ARG A 105 -19.00 -9.06 -8.55
C ARG A 105 -17.48 -9.04 -8.61
N PRO A 106 -16.89 -9.49 -9.73
CA PRO A 106 -15.45 -9.34 -9.97
C PRO A 106 -15.01 -7.87 -10.01
N ALA A 107 -13.73 -7.64 -9.75
CA ALA A 107 -13.09 -6.35 -9.91
C ALA A 107 -13.30 -5.83 -11.34
N ARG A 108 -13.70 -4.56 -11.46
CA ARG A 108 -13.87 -3.89 -12.74
C ARG A 108 -12.76 -2.85 -12.89
N VAL A 109 -11.76 -3.17 -13.71
CA VAL A 109 -10.70 -2.24 -14.07
C VAL A 109 -11.28 -1.14 -14.97
N VAL A 110 -11.20 0.11 -14.50
CA VAL A 110 -11.65 1.30 -15.26
C VAL A 110 -10.50 2.05 -15.92
N LYS A 111 -9.28 1.86 -15.41
CA LYS A 111 -8.05 2.47 -15.90
C LYS A 111 -6.85 1.64 -15.46
N SER A 112 -5.80 1.63 -16.28
CA SER A 112 -4.49 1.14 -15.87
C SER A 112 -3.42 2.15 -16.26
N ILE A 113 -2.37 2.26 -15.45
CA ILE A 113 -1.16 3.06 -15.76
C ILE A 113 0.08 2.20 -15.59
N ASN A 114 1.16 2.58 -16.27
CA ASN A 114 2.48 1.97 -16.09
C ASN A 114 3.41 2.96 -15.38
N VAL A 115 3.92 2.56 -14.21
CA VAL A 115 4.91 3.29 -13.43
C VAL A 115 6.22 3.36 -14.20
N ARG A 116 6.69 4.58 -14.45
CA ARG A 116 7.86 4.84 -15.31
C ARG A 116 8.78 5.89 -14.74
N ASP A 117 10.08 5.70 -14.94
CA ASP A 117 11.10 6.68 -14.62
C ASP A 117 11.10 7.87 -15.60
N LYS A 118 12.01 8.82 -15.39
CA LYS A 118 12.16 10.02 -16.23
C LYS A 118 12.51 9.71 -17.70
N ASP A 119 13.13 8.56 -17.96
CA ASP A 119 13.52 8.10 -19.29
C ASP A 119 12.43 7.20 -19.91
N SER A 120 11.23 7.18 -19.30
CA SER A 120 10.07 6.37 -19.69
C SER A 120 10.28 4.85 -19.58
N LYS A 121 11.27 4.40 -18.82
CA LYS A 121 11.48 2.96 -18.56
C LYS A 121 10.54 2.50 -17.45
N PRO A 122 9.92 1.31 -17.59
CA PRO A 122 9.04 0.78 -16.56
C PRO A 122 9.82 0.49 -15.27
N ILE A 123 9.22 0.82 -14.13
CA ILE A 123 9.71 0.44 -12.80
C ILE A 123 8.81 -0.69 -12.30
N THR A 124 9.40 -1.85 -12.04
CA THR A 124 8.69 -3.03 -11.51
C THR A 124 8.90 -3.13 -9.99
N MET A 125 8.38 -4.21 -9.39
CA MET A 125 8.43 -4.46 -7.95
C MET A 125 7.67 -3.41 -7.15
N ILE A 126 6.66 -2.80 -7.75
CA ILE A 126 5.77 -1.87 -7.08
C ILE A 126 4.95 -2.65 -6.06
N ASN A 127 5.11 -2.30 -4.79
CA ASN A 127 4.57 -3.05 -3.67
C ASN A 127 3.49 -2.23 -2.96
N GLU A 128 3.66 -1.94 -1.68
CA GLU A 128 2.68 -1.18 -0.91
C GLU A 128 2.44 0.23 -1.49
N LEU A 129 1.19 0.69 -1.39
CA LEU A 129 0.68 1.91 -2.00
C LEU A 129 -0.02 2.77 -0.94
N GLU A 130 0.10 4.09 -1.10
CA GLU A 130 -0.67 5.03 -0.30
C GLU A 130 -1.07 6.26 -1.12
N TRP A 131 -2.31 6.72 -0.98
CA TRP A 131 -2.76 7.95 -1.64
C TRP A 131 -2.36 9.18 -0.83
N PHE A 132 -1.68 10.13 -1.48
CA PHE A 132 -1.12 11.29 -0.79
C PHE A 132 -1.02 12.51 -1.71
N ARG A 133 -1.75 13.58 -1.36
CA ARG A 133 -1.82 14.88 -2.03
C ARG A 133 -2.13 14.77 -3.53
N GLY A 134 -3.07 13.90 -3.88
CA GLY A 134 -3.40 13.65 -5.29
C GLY A 134 -2.32 12.88 -6.07
N SER A 135 -1.30 12.36 -5.38
CA SER A 135 -0.27 11.48 -5.92
C SER A 135 -0.40 10.08 -5.32
N LEU A 136 0.22 9.10 -5.97
CA LEU A 136 0.44 7.78 -5.40
C LEU A 136 1.83 7.71 -4.78
N LEU A 137 1.89 7.33 -3.51
CA LEU A 137 3.12 6.83 -2.90
C LEU A 137 3.21 5.34 -3.15
N ALA A 138 4.42 4.86 -3.43
CA ALA A 138 4.66 3.44 -3.59
C ALA A 138 6.01 3.01 -3.05
N ASN A 139 6.03 1.91 -2.29
CA ASN A 139 7.26 1.18 -2.05
C ASN A 139 7.71 0.43 -3.31
N VAL A 140 9.02 0.35 -3.53
CA VAL A 140 9.62 -0.56 -4.51
C VAL A 140 10.33 -1.66 -3.75
N TRP A 141 9.87 -2.91 -3.91
CA TRP A 141 10.39 -4.05 -3.16
C TRP A 141 11.91 -4.22 -3.38
N TYR A 142 12.63 -4.62 -2.33
CA TYR A 142 14.10 -4.63 -2.22
C TYR A 142 14.83 -3.28 -2.23
N THR A 143 14.11 -2.16 -2.30
CA THR A 143 14.68 -0.83 -2.10
C THR A 143 14.24 -0.25 -0.76
N LYS A 144 14.82 0.92 -0.40
CA LYS A 144 14.30 1.77 0.67
C LYS A 144 13.71 3.07 0.09
N TRP A 145 13.14 2.99 -1.10
CA TRP A 145 12.53 4.14 -1.75
C TRP A 145 11.02 4.18 -1.54
N ILE A 146 10.50 5.40 -1.43
CA ILE A 146 9.10 5.71 -1.69
C ILE A 146 9.07 6.56 -2.95
N LEU A 147 8.39 6.07 -3.98
CA LEU A 147 8.14 6.84 -5.20
C LEU A 147 6.95 7.76 -4.99
N GLN A 148 6.99 8.94 -5.57
CA GLN A 148 5.82 9.77 -5.82
C GLN A 148 5.43 9.63 -7.30
N ILE A 149 4.24 9.08 -7.55
CA ILE A 149 3.77 8.74 -8.89
C ILE A 149 2.58 9.63 -9.23
N ASP A 150 2.60 10.22 -10.42
CA ASP A 150 1.44 10.88 -10.99
C ASP A 150 0.38 9.83 -11.41
N PRO A 151 -0.79 9.78 -10.76
CA PRO A 151 -1.81 8.77 -11.02
C PRO A 151 -2.48 8.96 -12.38
N SER A 152 -2.33 10.14 -13.02
CA SER A 152 -2.86 10.39 -14.35
C SER A 152 -2.04 9.68 -15.43
N THR A 153 -0.71 9.65 -15.28
CA THR A 153 0.23 9.21 -16.34
C THR A 153 1.10 8.00 -15.99
N GLY A 154 1.29 7.72 -14.70
CA GLY A 154 2.25 6.73 -14.18
C GLY A 154 3.69 7.24 -14.13
N ARG A 155 3.95 8.51 -14.41
CA ARG A 155 5.31 9.06 -14.31
C ARG A 155 5.70 9.26 -12.85
N VAL A 156 6.92 8.84 -12.50
CA VAL A 156 7.53 9.19 -11.22
C VAL A 156 7.89 10.67 -11.24
N LEU A 157 7.31 11.42 -10.30
CA LEU A 157 7.56 12.84 -10.09
C LEU A 157 8.80 13.07 -9.24
N SER A 158 8.94 12.26 -8.19
CA SER A 158 10.06 12.32 -7.25
C SER A 158 10.18 11.00 -6.49
N PHE A 159 11.22 10.85 -5.67
CA PHE A 159 11.30 9.77 -4.70
C PHE A 159 12.02 10.24 -3.44
N TRP A 160 11.75 9.54 -2.34
CA TRP A 160 12.47 9.70 -1.07
C TRP A 160 13.28 8.45 -0.78
N ASP A 161 14.53 8.64 -0.38
CA ASP A 161 15.44 7.56 0.02
C ASP A 161 15.50 7.43 1.55
N PHE A 162 15.04 6.29 2.06
CA PHE A 162 15.04 5.93 3.47
C PHE A 162 16.20 5.02 3.85
N SER A 163 17.28 5.01 3.05
CA SER A 163 18.48 4.20 3.33
C SER A 163 19.11 4.46 4.69
N CYS A 164 18.94 5.67 5.23
CA CYS A 164 19.38 6.08 6.56
C CYS A 164 18.63 5.40 7.71
N LEU A 165 17.43 4.85 7.49
CA LEU A 165 16.68 4.18 8.56
C LEU A 165 17.42 2.92 9.01
N PRO A 166 17.68 2.77 10.32
CA PRO A 166 18.32 1.58 10.84
C PRO A 166 17.37 0.40 10.63
N LEU A 167 17.80 -0.59 9.85
CA LEU A 167 17.11 -1.88 9.79
C LEU A 167 17.20 -2.49 11.19
N ALA A 168 16.11 -3.11 11.66
CA ALA A 168 16.21 -4.01 12.79
C ALA A 168 17.30 -5.06 12.46
N PRO A 169 18.30 -5.27 13.33
CA PRO A 169 19.36 -6.24 13.07
C PRO A 169 18.79 -7.65 13.22
N HIS A 170 18.18 -8.23 12.18
CA HIS A 170 17.70 -9.61 12.21
C HIS A 170 18.23 -10.50 11.07
N ARG A 171 18.28 -11.79 11.42
CA ARG A 171 19.29 -12.79 11.06
C ARG A 171 19.22 -13.35 9.63
N ARG A 172 18.31 -12.90 8.76
CA ARG A 172 18.17 -13.45 7.39
C ARG A 172 17.84 -12.33 6.39
N ARG A 173 18.51 -12.34 5.23
CA ARG A 173 18.40 -11.28 4.20
C ARG A 173 17.01 -11.07 3.57
N THR A 174 16.01 -11.88 3.92
CA THR A 174 14.71 -11.96 3.24
C THR A 174 13.51 -11.53 4.09
N ASP A 175 13.67 -11.30 5.40
CA ASP A 175 12.54 -11.10 6.32
C ASP A 175 12.31 -9.64 6.75
N GLY A 176 13.18 -8.70 6.39
CA GLY A 176 13.20 -7.32 6.89
C GLY A 176 12.93 -6.19 5.89
N SER A 177 12.21 -6.43 4.78
CA SER A 177 12.07 -5.45 3.69
C SER A 177 11.27 -4.20 4.12
N PHE A 178 11.72 -3.02 3.69
CA PHE A 178 10.96 -1.77 3.81
C PHE A 178 9.66 -1.86 3.01
N ASN A 179 8.52 -1.74 3.70
CA ASN A 179 7.20 -1.95 3.14
C ASN A 179 6.12 -1.49 4.14
N GLY A 180 5.24 -0.59 3.72
CA GLY A 180 4.17 -0.03 4.55
C GLY A 180 4.30 1.49 4.66
N ILE A 181 3.28 2.20 4.21
CA ILE A 181 3.16 3.65 4.18
C ILE A 181 1.72 3.99 4.61
N ALA A 182 1.57 4.87 5.59
CA ALA A 182 0.23 5.33 5.99
C ALA A 182 0.23 6.84 6.21
N THR A 183 -0.72 7.54 5.61
CA THR A 183 -0.87 8.99 5.80
C THR A 183 -1.41 9.29 7.19
N VAL A 184 -0.71 10.16 7.93
CA VAL A 184 -1.14 10.66 9.25
C VAL A 184 -1.83 12.02 9.08
N ASP A 185 -1.12 12.95 8.45
CA ASP A 185 -1.63 14.27 8.14
C ASP A 185 -1.13 14.68 6.76
N GLU A 186 -2.00 14.51 5.78
CA GLU A 186 -1.73 14.88 4.40
C GLU A 186 -1.37 16.37 4.29
N ARG A 187 -2.00 17.28 5.04
CA ARG A 187 -1.73 18.74 4.95
C ARG A 187 -0.37 19.12 5.49
N ARG A 188 0.13 18.40 6.49
CA ARG A 188 1.47 18.60 7.06
C ARG A 188 2.54 17.75 6.40
N GLY A 189 2.12 16.81 5.57
CA GLY A 189 2.98 15.91 4.81
C GLY A 189 3.54 14.79 5.67
N GLU A 190 2.78 14.39 6.68
CA GLU A 190 3.17 13.44 7.70
C GLU A 190 2.67 12.05 7.36
N VAL A 191 3.59 11.09 7.34
CA VAL A 191 3.31 9.68 7.07
C VAL A 191 4.00 8.79 8.11
N LEU A 192 3.44 7.61 8.33
CA LEU A 192 4.12 6.51 8.99
C LEU A 192 4.76 5.62 7.94
N VAL A 193 5.98 5.15 8.20
CA VAL A 193 6.66 4.16 7.37
C VAL A 193 7.20 3.02 8.24
N THR A 194 7.19 1.81 7.69
CA THR A 194 7.65 0.61 8.41
C THR A 194 8.23 -0.45 7.46
N GLY A 195 8.45 -1.66 7.95
CA GLY A 195 8.86 -2.79 7.14
C GLY A 195 8.39 -4.12 7.71
N LYS A 196 8.50 -5.16 6.86
CA LYS A 196 8.19 -6.53 7.25
C LYS A 196 9.07 -6.91 8.44
N ASN A 197 8.45 -7.39 9.54
CA ASN A 197 9.12 -7.76 10.80
C ASN A 197 9.95 -6.65 11.47
N TRP A 198 9.69 -5.37 11.17
CA TRP A 198 10.32 -4.28 11.92
C TRP A 198 9.68 -4.16 13.29
N GLY A 199 10.49 -4.08 14.34
CA GLY A 199 10.00 -3.80 15.70
C GLY A 199 9.61 -2.34 15.95
N LYS A 200 9.63 -1.49 14.91
CA LYS A 200 9.41 -0.05 14.97
C LYS A 200 8.79 0.45 13.67
N MET A 201 7.93 1.45 13.78
CA MET A 201 7.54 2.35 12.67
C MET A 201 8.26 3.70 12.81
N TYR A 202 8.24 4.53 11.78
CA TYR A 202 8.80 5.88 11.83
C TYR A 202 7.74 6.88 11.39
N HIS A 203 7.52 7.92 12.18
CA HIS A 203 6.73 9.09 11.78
C HIS A 203 7.64 10.09 11.10
N VAL A 204 7.38 10.36 9.83
CA VAL A 204 8.25 11.17 8.98
C VAL A 204 7.45 12.25 8.29
N ARG A 205 8.10 13.38 8.03
CA ARG A 205 7.57 14.45 7.19
C ARG A 205 8.21 14.38 5.81
N LEU A 206 7.38 14.17 4.79
CA LEU A 206 7.78 14.25 3.40
C LEU A 206 7.75 15.72 2.96
N HIS A 207 8.93 16.31 2.76
CA HIS A 207 9.01 17.60 2.07
C HIS A 207 9.02 17.32 0.57
N LEU A 208 7.91 17.73 -0.07
CA LEU A 208 7.84 17.81 -1.52
C LEU A 208 8.98 18.70 -2.02
N PRO A 209 9.70 18.30 -3.08
CA PRO A 209 10.75 19.11 -3.68
C PRO A 209 10.23 20.44 -4.21
#